data_AF-A0A6A5RYR5-F1
#
_entry.id   AF-A0A6A5RYR5-F1
#
_cell.length_a   1.000
_cell.length_b   1.000
_cell.length_c   1.000
_cell.angle_alpha   90.00
_cell.angle_beta   90.00
_cell.angle_gamma   90.00
#
_symmetry.space_group_name_H-M   'P 1'
#
loop_
_entity.id
_entity.type
_entity.pdbx_description
1 polymer ?
#
loop_
_entity_poly.entity_id
_entity_poly.type
_entity_poly.pdbx_seq_one_letter_code
_entity_poly.pdbx_strand_id
1 'polypeptide(L)'
;MPSFRLNEQNKISKANRPRTRLPCKLVLQMKKRSLAERNPDLALKVSQMRLTIAPIVHVVTGVPAPDYPRTILSLFTLTEVQLDNLAEYYSQSHTPTVLTYKYPTTMDWNKPVLQNDPALPSDCKFSEIERLKIKMRMFARFIGMRGADTPTWEHERAVEILGKKIRWVVRQEEEKMLQNKGYRGLPRYQ
;
A
#
# COMPACT_ATOMS: atom_id res chain seq x y z
N MET A 1 63.10 -30.11 -19.07
CA MET A 1 63.84 -28.86 -18.75
C MET A 1 62.87 -27.84 -18.14
N PRO A 2 62.71 -27.79 -16.81
CA PRO A 2 62.06 -26.68 -16.12
C PRO A 2 63.13 -25.76 -15.50
N SER A 3 63.12 -24.50 -15.90
CA SER A 3 64.02 -23.46 -15.40
C SER A 3 63.61 -23.00 -14.00
N PHE A 4 64.59 -22.99 -13.11
CA PHE A 4 64.54 -22.32 -11.82
C PHE A 4 64.35 -20.80 -12.01
N ARG A 5 63.41 -20.22 -11.27
CA ARG A 5 63.52 -18.82 -10.82
C ARG A 5 63.35 -18.80 -9.31
N LEU A 6 64.48 -18.57 -8.64
CA LEU A 6 64.55 -18.14 -7.26
C LEU A 6 63.93 -16.74 -7.15
N ASN A 7 63.19 -16.49 -6.08
CA ASN A 7 63.20 -15.16 -5.48
C ASN A 7 63.30 -15.31 -3.96
N GLU A 8 64.54 -15.19 -3.48
CA GLU A 8 64.90 -15.01 -2.09
C GLU A 8 64.47 -13.60 -1.67
N GLN A 9 63.33 -13.46 -0.99
CA GLN A 9 63.06 -12.30 -0.14
C GLN A 9 61.79 -12.57 0.65
N ASN A 10 61.97 -13.16 1.83
CA ASN A 10 61.26 -12.86 3.08
C ASN A 10 61.56 -13.96 4.09
N LYS A 11 62.76 -13.90 4.68
CA LYS A 11 63.09 -14.64 5.90
C LYS A 11 62.40 -13.94 7.09
N ILE A 12 61.08 -14.08 7.21
CA ILE A 12 60.36 -13.73 8.45
C ILE A 12 60.06 -15.05 9.16
N SER A 13 60.85 -15.33 10.20
CA SER A 13 60.64 -16.51 11.03
C SER A 13 59.27 -16.41 11.71
N LYS A 14 58.43 -17.44 11.53
CA LYS A 14 57.11 -17.55 12.20
C LYS A 14 57.23 -17.89 13.70
N ALA A 15 58.44 -17.93 14.25
CA ALA A 15 58.72 -18.49 15.58
C ALA A 15 58.77 -17.45 16.71
N ASN A 16 58.71 -16.14 16.42
CA ASN A 16 58.91 -15.11 17.45
C ASN A 16 57.83 -14.01 17.43
N ARG A 17 56.55 -14.39 17.39
CA ARG A 17 55.49 -13.44 17.77
C ARG A 17 55.42 -13.38 19.29
N PRO A 18 55.69 -12.23 19.93
CA PRO A 18 55.37 -12.08 21.34
C PRO A 18 53.86 -12.29 21.49
N ARG A 19 53.47 -13.23 22.35
CA ARG A 19 52.09 -13.29 22.88
C ARG A 19 51.91 -12.09 23.79
N THR A 20 51.85 -10.89 23.22
CA THR A 20 51.17 -9.77 23.86
C THR A 20 49.71 -10.17 23.92
N ARG A 21 49.32 -10.74 25.07
CA ARG A 21 47.93 -10.79 25.49
C ARG A 21 47.45 -9.35 25.51
N LEU A 22 46.86 -8.90 24.40
CA LEU A 22 46.04 -7.70 24.39
C LEU A 22 45.08 -7.86 25.57
N PRO A 23 45.01 -6.89 26.50
CA PRO A 23 44.04 -6.97 27.57
C PRO A 23 42.67 -7.11 26.92
N CYS A 24 42.00 -8.21 27.25
CA CYS A 24 40.70 -8.65 26.76
C CYS A 24 39.56 -7.74 27.30
N LYS A 25 39.75 -6.42 27.25
CA LYS A 25 38.83 -5.38 27.76
C LYS A 25 38.65 -4.20 26.80
N LEU A 26 39.02 -4.34 25.53
CA LEU A 26 38.55 -3.46 24.45
C LEU A 26 37.50 -4.18 23.60
N VAL A 27 36.56 -4.87 24.24
CA VAL A 27 35.21 -4.92 23.67
C VAL A 27 34.70 -3.49 23.83
N LEU A 28 34.99 -2.64 22.84
CA LEU A 28 34.39 -1.34 22.71
C LEU A 28 32.89 -1.56 22.82
N GLN A 29 32.33 -1.21 23.98
CA GLN A 29 30.92 -0.93 24.14
C GLN A 29 30.63 0.17 23.11
N MET A 30 30.28 -0.23 21.90
CA MET A 30 29.65 0.66 20.94
C MET A 30 28.31 1.00 21.54
N LYS A 31 28.31 2.01 22.42
CA LYS A 31 27.13 2.69 22.92
C LYS A 31 26.30 2.98 21.68
N LYS A 32 25.21 2.23 21.50
CA LYS A 32 24.37 2.37 20.32
C LYS A 32 23.85 3.81 20.38
N ARG A 33 24.49 4.71 19.63
CA ARG A 33 24.06 6.11 19.50
C ARG A 33 22.56 6.11 19.26
N SER A 34 21.83 6.97 19.97
CA SER A 34 20.38 7.05 19.83
C SER A 34 20.02 7.35 18.37
N LEU A 35 18.82 6.99 17.93
CA LEU A 35 18.41 7.25 16.54
C LEU A 35 18.42 8.75 16.22
N ALA A 36 18.12 9.60 17.21
CA ALA A 36 18.22 11.06 17.13
C ALA A 36 19.67 11.54 16.89
N GLU A 37 20.66 10.92 17.52
CA GLU A 37 22.09 11.25 17.30
C GLU A 37 22.60 10.78 15.93
N ARG A 38 22.02 9.71 15.38
CA ARG A 38 22.44 9.15 14.09
C ARG A 38 21.79 9.83 12.91
N ASN A 39 20.47 10.05 13.00
CA ASN A 39 19.66 10.65 11.96
C ASN A 39 18.48 11.41 12.62
N PRO A 40 18.62 12.73 12.85
CA PRO A 40 17.59 13.52 13.51
C PRO A 40 16.29 13.58 12.70
N ASP A 41 16.36 13.60 11.36
CA ASP A 41 15.19 13.67 10.49
C ASP A 41 14.34 12.41 10.58
N LEU A 42 14.99 11.23 10.60
CA LEU A 42 14.30 9.96 10.80
C LEU A 42 13.70 9.89 12.22
N ALA A 43 14.40 10.40 13.24
CA ALA A 43 13.88 10.43 14.61
C ALA A 43 12.60 11.27 14.69
N LEU A 44 12.62 12.44 14.07
CA LEU A 44 11.47 13.33 13.98
C LEU A 44 10.32 12.69 13.20
N LYS A 45 10.61 11.99 12.10
CA LYS A 45 9.57 11.27 11.37
C LYS A 45 8.98 10.14 12.21
N VAL A 46 9.80 9.35 12.90
CA VAL A 46 9.33 8.27 13.78
C VAL A 46 8.48 8.82 14.93
N SER A 47 8.83 9.98 15.50
CA SER A 47 8.00 10.61 16.54
C SER A 47 6.63 11.05 16.00
N GLN A 48 6.58 11.62 14.79
CA GLN A 48 5.31 11.92 14.11
C GLN A 48 4.48 10.65 13.86
N MET A 49 5.11 9.57 13.41
CA MET A 49 4.42 8.31 13.11
C MET A 49 3.92 7.59 14.38
N ARG A 50 4.48 7.92 15.55
CA ARG A 50 4.06 7.38 16.86
C ARG A 50 2.83 8.06 17.44
N LEU A 51 2.36 9.16 16.86
CA LEU A 51 1.15 9.84 17.32
C LEU A 51 -0.03 8.86 17.33
N THR A 52 -0.78 8.87 18.43
CA THR A 52 -1.93 7.98 18.65
C THR A 52 -3.17 8.53 17.98
N ILE A 53 -4.00 7.64 17.45
CA ILE A 53 -5.27 7.95 16.83
C ILE A 53 -6.38 7.51 17.79
N ALA A 54 -7.33 8.41 18.07
CA ALA A 54 -8.47 8.11 18.92
C ALA A 54 -9.46 7.17 18.20
N PRO A 55 -9.88 6.05 18.81
CA PRO A 55 -10.73 5.07 18.15
C PRO A 55 -12.14 5.60 17.86
N ILE A 56 -12.62 5.32 16.65
CA ILE A 56 -14.05 5.47 16.32
C ILE A 56 -14.77 4.18 16.69
N VAL A 57 -15.98 4.34 17.19
CA VAL A 57 -16.81 3.24 17.65
C VAL A 57 -17.94 2.98 16.66
N HIS A 58 -18.39 1.74 16.59
CA HIS A 58 -19.57 1.39 15.81
C HIS A 58 -20.82 2.05 16.41
N VAL A 59 -21.70 2.59 15.58
CA VAL A 59 -22.93 3.31 16.02
C VAL A 59 -23.83 2.47 16.93
N VAL A 60 -23.91 1.16 16.69
CA VAL A 60 -24.82 0.27 17.45
C VAL A 60 -24.12 -0.38 18.64
N THR A 61 -22.89 -0.86 18.46
CA THR A 61 -22.22 -1.67 19.49
C THR A 61 -21.40 -0.83 20.45
N GLY A 62 -20.99 0.38 20.04
CA GLY A 62 -20.11 1.24 20.83
C GLY A 62 -18.67 0.72 20.94
N VAL A 63 -18.31 -0.33 20.19
CA VAL A 63 -16.97 -0.94 20.23
C VAL A 63 -16.19 -0.58 18.96
N PRO A 64 -14.89 -0.28 19.04
CA PRO A 64 -14.06 -0.07 17.86
C PRO A 64 -13.78 -1.38 17.11
N ALA A 65 -13.49 -1.26 15.82
CA ALA A 65 -13.07 -2.42 15.01
C ALA A 65 -11.82 -3.10 15.59
N PRO A 66 -11.67 -4.43 15.45
CA PRO A 66 -10.52 -5.17 15.97
C PRO A 66 -9.18 -4.71 15.35
N ASP A 67 -9.20 -4.40 14.05
CA ASP A 67 -8.03 -3.95 13.28
C ASP A 67 -7.85 -2.42 13.29
N TYR A 68 -8.50 -1.71 14.22
CA TYR A 68 -8.43 -0.25 14.24
C TYR A 68 -6.99 0.25 14.49
N PRO A 69 -6.45 1.15 13.64
CA PRO A 69 -5.08 1.62 13.79
C PRO A 69 -4.92 2.54 14.99
N ARG A 70 -4.10 2.13 15.97
CA ARG A 70 -3.86 2.92 17.20
C ARG A 70 -2.90 4.08 17.02
N THR A 71 -2.06 4.03 15.98
CA THR A 71 -1.05 5.06 15.68
C THR A 71 -1.04 5.40 14.20
N ILE A 72 -0.46 6.55 13.85
CA ILE A 72 -0.26 6.95 12.46
C ILE A 72 0.56 5.89 11.71
N LEU A 73 1.60 5.31 12.33
CA LEU A 73 2.35 4.20 11.75
C LEU A 73 1.46 3.02 11.41
N SER A 74 0.60 2.61 12.35
CA SER A 74 -0.32 1.49 12.16
C SER A 74 -1.27 1.72 10.98
N LEU A 75 -1.73 2.97 10.78
CA LEU A 75 -2.59 3.34 9.65
C LEU A 75 -1.88 3.14 8.30
N PHE A 76 -0.62 3.57 8.18
CA PHE A 76 0.16 3.44 6.94
C PHE A 76 0.60 2.00 6.63
N THR A 77 0.50 1.09 7.60
CA THR A 77 0.80 -0.33 7.43
C THR A 77 -0.42 -1.18 7.10
N LEU A 78 -1.63 -0.60 7.04
CA LEU A 78 -2.84 -1.34 6.73
C LEU A 78 -2.82 -1.85 5.28
N THR A 79 -3.33 -3.07 5.10
CA THR A 79 -3.55 -3.67 3.78
C THR A 79 -4.90 -3.25 3.21
N GLU A 80 -5.08 -3.47 1.91
CA GLU A 80 -6.36 -3.20 1.26
C GLU A 80 -7.51 -4.01 1.88
N VAL A 81 -7.26 -5.30 2.19
CA VAL A 81 -8.25 -6.19 2.81
C VAL A 81 -8.65 -5.69 4.20
N GLN A 82 -7.68 -5.23 4.99
CA GLN A 82 -7.97 -4.65 6.31
C GLN A 82 -8.82 -3.38 6.21
N LEU A 83 -8.56 -2.54 5.20
CA LEU A 83 -9.37 -1.34 4.94
C LEU A 83 -10.79 -1.69 4.51
N ASP A 84 -10.96 -2.72 3.67
CA ASP A 84 -12.29 -3.19 3.25
C ASP A 84 -13.08 -3.75 4.44
N ASN A 85 -12.44 -4.53 5.32
CA ASN A 85 -13.04 -5.02 6.56
C ASN A 85 -13.45 -3.88 7.50
N LEU A 86 -12.62 -2.83 7.60
CA LEU A 86 -12.94 -1.63 8.37
C LEU A 86 -14.14 -0.89 7.78
N ALA A 87 -14.20 -0.72 6.47
CA ALA A 87 -15.32 -0.10 5.79
C ALA A 87 -16.61 -0.89 6.00
N GLU A 88 -16.57 -2.22 5.91
CA GLU A 88 -17.71 -3.08 6.20
C GLU A 88 -18.16 -2.96 7.66
N TYR A 89 -17.22 -3.01 8.62
CA TYR A 89 -17.51 -2.87 10.04
C TYR A 89 -18.26 -1.58 10.36
N TYR A 90 -17.86 -0.43 9.78
CA TYR A 90 -18.54 0.85 9.99
C TYR A 90 -19.73 1.07 9.04
N SER A 91 -20.27 0.02 8.40
CA SER A 91 -21.38 0.13 7.45
C SER A 91 -21.12 1.13 6.31
N GLN A 92 -19.86 1.30 5.92
CA GLN A 92 -19.39 2.15 4.81
C GLN A 92 -19.02 1.32 3.57
N SER A 93 -19.56 0.11 3.42
CA SER A 93 -19.20 -0.81 2.32
C SER A 93 -19.78 -0.39 0.95
N HIS A 94 -19.53 -1.19 -0.08
CA HIS A 94 -20.09 -0.99 -1.43
C HIS A 94 -21.62 -0.90 -1.46
N THR A 95 -22.29 -1.59 -0.54
CA THR A 95 -23.75 -1.60 -0.42
C THR A 95 -24.14 -0.71 0.76
N PRO A 96 -24.73 0.47 0.52
CA PRO A 96 -25.20 1.34 1.60
C PRO A 96 -26.24 0.61 2.45
N THR A 97 -26.11 0.75 3.76
CA THR A 97 -27.04 0.22 4.77
C THR A 97 -27.67 1.40 5.52
N VAL A 98 -28.73 1.15 6.30
CA VAL A 98 -29.41 2.18 7.12
C VAL A 98 -28.43 2.92 8.05
N LEU A 99 -27.33 2.27 8.47
CA LEU A 99 -26.32 2.84 9.35
C LEU A 99 -25.27 3.71 8.64
N THR A 100 -25.15 3.66 7.31
CA THR A 100 -24.11 4.38 6.55
C THR A 100 -24.14 5.88 6.84
N TYR A 101 -25.33 6.47 6.89
CA TYR A 101 -25.53 7.90 7.13
C TYR A 101 -25.66 8.29 8.61
N LYS A 102 -25.43 7.35 9.54
CA LYS A 102 -25.42 7.63 10.99
C LYS A 102 -24.07 8.12 11.50
N TYR A 103 -23.02 7.99 10.69
CA TYR A 103 -21.71 8.54 11.00
C TYR A 103 -21.60 10.00 10.52
N PRO A 104 -20.77 10.85 11.16
CA PRO A 104 -20.63 12.26 10.78
C PRO A 104 -20.16 12.47 9.33
N THR A 105 -19.41 11.51 8.78
CA THR A 105 -18.88 11.54 7.43
C THR A 105 -19.04 10.16 6.78
N THR A 106 -19.15 10.12 5.46
CA THR A 106 -19.17 8.87 4.67
C THR A 106 -17.84 8.67 3.98
N MET A 107 -17.44 7.40 3.77
CA MET A 107 -16.23 7.10 3.00
C MET A 107 -16.50 7.08 1.49
N ASP A 108 -17.73 6.87 1.03
CA ASP A 108 -18.10 6.67 -0.38
C ASP A 108 -17.34 5.51 -1.04
N TRP A 109 -17.33 4.34 -0.38
CA TRP A 109 -16.61 3.14 -0.84
C TRP A 109 -17.20 2.50 -2.10
N ASN A 110 -18.42 2.87 -2.46
CA ASN A 110 -19.16 2.38 -3.62
C ASN A 110 -18.74 3.03 -4.96
N LYS A 111 -17.69 3.87 -4.97
CA LYS A 111 -17.24 4.54 -6.20
C LYS A 111 -16.85 3.51 -7.28
N PRO A 112 -17.36 3.65 -8.51
CA PRO A 112 -17.13 2.67 -9.59
C PRO A 112 -15.67 2.58 -10.02
N VAL A 113 -14.87 3.63 -9.74
CA VAL A 113 -13.43 3.65 -10.03
C VAL A 113 -12.61 2.81 -9.04
N LEU A 114 -13.14 2.49 -7.85
CA LEU A 114 -12.44 1.68 -6.85
C LEU A 114 -12.67 0.17 -7.04
N GLN A 115 -13.62 -0.22 -7.88
CA GLN A 115 -13.93 -1.62 -8.14
C GLN A 115 -12.76 -2.32 -8.85
N ASN A 116 -12.34 -3.46 -8.30
CA ASN A 116 -11.30 -4.31 -8.88
C ASN A 116 -11.92 -5.42 -9.73
N ASP A 117 -12.48 -5.06 -10.90
CA ASP A 117 -13.04 -6.04 -11.81
C ASP A 117 -11.91 -6.80 -12.56
N PRO A 118 -11.85 -8.15 -12.46
CA PRO A 118 -10.87 -8.94 -13.21
C PRO A 118 -11.14 -8.96 -14.72
N ALA A 119 -12.37 -8.70 -15.17
CA ALA A 119 -12.71 -8.66 -16.59
C ALA A 119 -12.24 -7.38 -17.28
N LEU A 120 -11.95 -6.32 -16.50
CA LEU A 120 -11.44 -5.06 -17.04
C LEU A 120 -9.93 -5.12 -17.30
N PRO A 121 -9.46 -4.56 -18.43
CA PRO A 121 -8.03 -4.35 -18.65
C PRO A 121 -7.37 -3.55 -17.53
N SER A 122 -6.07 -3.80 -17.28
CA SER A 122 -5.27 -3.08 -16.27
C SER A 122 -5.35 -1.56 -16.41
N ASP A 123 -5.39 -1.06 -17.64
CA ASP A 123 -5.41 0.37 -17.95
C ASP A 123 -6.75 1.03 -17.65
N CYS A 124 -7.80 0.24 -17.42
CA CYS A 124 -9.15 0.70 -17.09
C CYS A 124 -9.45 0.65 -15.59
N LYS A 125 -8.43 0.43 -14.74
CA LYS A 125 -8.54 0.43 -13.27
C LYS A 125 -7.31 1.04 -12.63
N PHE A 126 -7.43 1.41 -11.35
CA PHE A 126 -6.27 1.81 -10.56
C PHE A 126 -5.34 0.61 -10.36
N SER A 127 -4.03 0.88 -10.32
CA SER A 127 -3.08 -0.10 -9.80
C SER A 127 -3.37 -0.39 -8.33
N GLU A 128 -2.94 -1.56 -7.85
CA GLU A 128 -3.15 -1.98 -6.46
C GLU A 128 -2.63 -0.94 -5.46
N ILE A 129 -1.45 -0.37 -5.72
CA ILE A 129 -0.82 0.64 -4.86
C ILE A 129 -1.60 1.96 -4.89
N GLU A 130 -2.06 2.42 -6.06
CA GLU A 130 -2.89 3.62 -6.16
C GLU A 130 -4.20 3.43 -5.39
N ARG A 131 -4.88 2.30 -5.61
CA ARG A 131 -6.15 1.98 -4.95
C ARG A 131 -6.01 1.90 -3.43
N LEU A 132 -4.95 1.27 -2.93
CA LEU A 132 -4.63 1.21 -1.50
C LEU A 132 -4.45 2.62 -0.91
N LYS A 133 -3.68 3.49 -1.58
CA LYS A 133 -3.47 4.87 -1.11
C LYS A 133 -4.75 5.68 -1.07
N ILE A 134 -5.63 5.50 -2.06
CA ILE A 134 -6.93 6.16 -2.14
C ILE A 134 -7.83 5.69 -0.99
N LYS A 135 -8.01 4.37 -0.83
CA LYS A 135 -8.81 3.77 0.25
C LYS A 135 -8.31 4.19 1.64
N MET A 136 -6.99 4.18 1.84
CA MET A 136 -6.38 4.62 3.09
C MET A 136 -6.69 6.09 3.37
N ARG A 137 -6.64 6.96 2.36
CA ARG A 137 -6.98 8.39 2.50
C ARG A 137 -8.46 8.60 2.81
N MET A 138 -9.35 7.87 2.14
CA MET A 138 -10.78 7.89 2.41
C MET A 138 -11.07 7.49 3.86
N PHE A 139 -10.42 6.42 4.34
CA PHE A 139 -10.50 6.00 5.75
C PHE A 139 -9.94 7.07 6.70
N ALA A 140 -8.75 7.64 6.40
CA ALA A 140 -8.14 8.70 7.19
C ALA A 140 -9.06 9.94 7.33
N ARG A 141 -9.75 10.31 6.24
CA ARG A 141 -10.72 11.40 6.24
C ARG A 141 -11.97 11.06 7.06
N PHE A 142 -12.46 9.83 6.96
CA PHE A 142 -13.58 9.36 7.78
C PHE A 142 -13.27 9.41 9.27
N ILE A 143 -12.04 9.06 9.65
CA ILE A 143 -11.62 9.15 11.06
C ILE A 143 -11.29 10.59 11.53
N GLY A 144 -11.49 11.59 10.67
CA GLY A 144 -11.30 13.01 11.01
C GLY A 144 -9.86 13.48 10.98
N MET A 145 -8.94 12.77 10.31
CA MET A 145 -7.56 13.24 10.18
C MET A 145 -7.47 14.44 9.24
N ARG A 146 -6.87 15.53 9.75
CA ARG A 146 -6.62 16.74 8.96
C ARG A 146 -5.53 16.49 7.91
N GLY A 147 -5.71 17.03 6.71
CA GLY A 147 -4.77 16.85 5.60
C GLY A 147 -4.93 15.52 4.84
N ALA A 148 -6.02 14.79 5.09
CA ALA A 148 -6.43 13.63 4.28
C ALA A 148 -7.31 14.03 3.08
N ASP A 149 -7.17 15.26 2.60
CA ASP A 149 -7.93 15.79 1.47
C ASP A 149 -7.53 15.08 0.16
N THR A 150 -8.51 14.87 -0.72
CA THR A 150 -8.27 14.21 -2.00
C THR A 150 -7.44 15.12 -2.91
N PRO A 151 -6.21 14.73 -3.29
CA PRO A 151 -5.34 15.55 -4.12
C PRO A 151 -5.84 15.63 -5.57
N THR A 152 -5.42 16.65 -6.32
CA THR A 152 -5.85 16.87 -7.72
C THR A 152 -5.51 15.70 -8.63
N TRP A 153 -4.31 15.12 -8.51
CA TRP A 153 -3.89 13.99 -9.33
C TRP A 153 -4.82 12.78 -9.20
N GLU A 154 -5.45 12.57 -8.03
CA GLU A 154 -6.37 11.45 -7.81
C GLU A 154 -7.65 11.64 -8.64
N HIS A 155 -8.13 12.87 -8.73
CA HIS A 155 -9.28 13.23 -9.58
C HIS A 155 -8.95 13.10 -11.05
N GLU A 156 -7.82 13.66 -11.50
CA GLU A 156 -7.35 13.56 -12.88
C GLU A 156 -7.21 12.10 -13.32
N ARG A 157 -6.60 11.29 -12.45
CA ARG A 157 -6.42 9.85 -12.68
C ARG A 157 -7.74 9.11 -12.73
N ALA A 158 -8.70 9.43 -11.86
CA ALA A 158 -10.04 8.85 -11.89
C ALA A 158 -10.78 9.19 -13.20
N VAL A 159 -10.68 10.43 -13.68
CA VAL A 159 -11.25 10.86 -14.96
C VAL A 159 -10.60 10.13 -16.13
N GLU A 160 -9.27 9.98 -16.12
CA GLU A 160 -8.53 9.25 -17.14
C GLU A 160 -8.97 7.78 -17.23
N ILE A 161 -9.02 7.09 -16.09
CA ILE A 161 -9.46 5.70 -15.97
C ILE A 161 -10.90 5.55 -16.45
N LEU A 162 -11.80 6.46 -16.04
CA LEU A 162 -13.18 6.45 -16.46
C LEU A 162 -13.31 6.60 -17.99
N GLY A 163 -12.55 7.53 -18.58
CA GLY A 163 -12.51 7.71 -20.03
C GLY A 163 -12.01 6.45 -20.78
N LYS A 164 -11.01 5.76 -20.23
CA LYS A 164 -10.53 4.47 -20.78
C LYS A 164 -11.59 3.37 -20.67
N LYS A 165 -12.26 3.28 -19.52
CA LYS A 165 -13.35 2.32 -19.28
C LYS A 165 -14.50 2.53 -20.26
N ILE A 166 -14.95 3.77 -20.46
CA ILE A 166 -16.00 4.10 -21.43
C ILE A 166 -15.62 3.65 -22.84
N ARG A 167 -14.41 3.99 -23.31
CA ARG A 167 -13.92 3.57 -24.63
C ARG A 167 -13.88 2.05 -24.78
N TRP A 168 -13.46 1.35 -23.74
CA TRP A 168 -13.43 -0.11 -23.75
C TRP A 168 -14.84 -0.73 -23.85
N VAL A 169 -15.79 -0.23 -23.05
CA VAL A 169 -17.19 -0.70 -23.10
C VAL A 169 -17.81 -0.48 -24.47
N VAL A 170 -17.66 0.72 -25.03
CA VAL A 170 -18.18 1.06 -26.37
C VAL A 170 -17.64 0.09 -27.43
N ARG A 171 -16.33 -0.14 -27.45
CA ARG A 171 -15.71 -1.09 -28.40
C ARG A 171 -16.27 -2.51 -28.26
N GLN A 172 -16.41 -2.99 -27.01
CA GLN A 172 -16.95 -4.32 -26.75
C GLN A 172 -18.41 -4.45 -27.20
N GLU A 173 -19.20 -3.39 -27.04
CA GLU A 173 -20.59 -3.37 -27.50
C GLU A 173 -20.68 -3.33 -29.03
N GLU A 174 -19.85 -2.52 -29.70
CA GLU A 174 -19.75 -2.48 -31.17
C GLU A 174 -19.39 -3.86 -31.77
N GLU A 175 -18.41 -4.55 -31.18
CA GLU A 175 -18.02 -5.91 -31.58
C GLU A 175 -19.18 -6.91 -31.44
N LYS A 176 -19.93 -6.86 -30.32
CA LYS A 176 -21.12 -7.70 -30.10
C LYS A 176 -22.23 -7.40 -31.11
N MET A 177 -22.46 -6.13 -31.43
CA MET A 177 -23.47 -5.72 -32.42
C MET A 177 -23.14 -6.23 -33.82
N LEU A 178 -21.86 -6.22 -34.22
CA LEU A 178 -21.39 -6.79 -35.48
C LEU A 178 -21.58 -8.32 -35.51
N GLN A 179 -21.24 -9.02 -34.43
CA GLN A 179 -21.44 -10.46 -34.32
C GLN A 179 -22.92 -10.84 -34.42
N ASN A 180 -23.80 -10.09 -33.76
CA ASN A 180 -25.24 -10.36 -33.77
C ASN A 180 -25.88 -10.11 -35.16
N LYS A 181 -25.33 -9.17 -35.95
CA LYS A 181 -25.75 -8.94 -37.34
C LYS A 181 -25.27 -10.03 -38.31
N GLY A 182 -24.29 -10.87 -37.92
CA GLY A 182 -23.73 -11.94 -38.75
C GLY A 182 -24.57 -13.22 -38.88
N TYR A 183 -25.61 -13.41 -38.07
CA TYR A 183 -26.51 -14.56 -38.15
C TYR A 183 -27.91 -14.16 -38.63
N ARG A 184 -28.06 -14.03 -39.96
CA ARG A 184 -29.36 -14.16 -40.66
C ARG A 184 -29.19 -15.01 -41.91
N GLY A 185 -28.86 -16.28 -41.72
CA GLY A 185 -28.94 -17.28 -42.80
C GLY A 185 -30.39 -17.47 -43.23
N LEU A 186 -30.64 -17.47 -44.54
CA LEU A 186 -31.95 -17.68 -45.15
C LEU A 186 -32.62 -18.98 -44.65
N PRO A 187 -33.95 -18.99 -44.42
CA PRO A 187 -34.65 -20.24 -44.15
C PRO A 187 -34.54 -21.13 -45.39
N ARG A 188 -34.00 -22.33 -45.23
CA ARG A 188 -34.13 -23.37 -46.26
C ARG A 188 -35.59 -23.80 -46.27
N TYR A 189 -36.33 -23.36 -47.28
CA TYR A 189 -37.63 -23.93 -47.60
C TYR A 189 -37.40 -25.34 -48.18
N GLN A 190 -38.02 -26.35 -47.54
CA GLN A 190 -38.17 -27.71 -48.06
C GLN A 190 -39.42 -27.79 -48.93
#